data_AF-A0A933H6B4-F1
#
_entry.id   AF-A0A933H6B4-F1
#
_cell.length_a   1.000
_cell.length_b   1.000
_cell.length_c   1.000
_cell.angle_alpha   90.00
_cell.angle_beta   90.00
_cell.angle_gamma   90.00
#
_symmetry.space_group_name_H-M   'P 1'
#
loop_
_entity.id
_entity.type
_entity.pdbx_description
1 polymer ?
#
loop_
_entity_poly.entity_id
_entity_poly.type
_entity_poly.pdbx_seq_one_letter_code
_entity_poly.pdbx_strand_id
1 'polypeptide(L)'
;MAVELTPTHVATIRHDHTIALPNEMPVGAKVMVIVMPDEASEAARKARFAKTMEAIRVAMQMPLPKITDAELNALVDKARELGEELGG
;
A
#
# COMPACT_ATOMS: atom_id res chain seq x y z
N MET A 1 13.76 23.95 -39.25
CA MET A 1 13.05 24.04 -37.96
C MET A 1 13.35 22.75 -37.21
N ALA A 2 14.06 22.84 -36.09
CA ALA A 2 14.35 21.67 -35.26
C ALA A 2 13.11 21.38 -34.39
N VAL A 3 12.60 20.16 -34.45
CA VAL A 3 11.55 19.70 -33.54
C VAL A 3 12.24 19.40 -32.22
N GLU A 4 12.00 20.21 -31.19
CA GLU A 4 12.44 19.88 -29.83
C GLU A 4 11.69 18.63 -29.37
N LEU A 5 12.37 17.50 -29.34
CA LEU A 5 11.83 16.26 -28.80
C LEU A 5 11.82 16.38 -27.27
N THR A 6 10.64 16.57 -26.69
CA THR A 6 10.50 16.46 -25.24
C THR A 6 10.76 15.00 -24.85
N PRO A 7 11.74 14.71 -23.97
CA PRO A 7 12.00 13.35 -23.54
C PRO A 7 10.74 12.77 -22.88
N THR A 8 10.22 11.70 -23.47
CA THR A 8 9.02 11.02 -22.97
C THR A 8 9.45 9.92 -22.02
N HIS A 9 9.14 10.08 -20.74
CA HIS A 9 9.39 9.08 -19.72
C HIS A 9 8.12 8.28 -19.44
N VAL A 10 8.23 6.96 -19.54
CA VAL A 10 7.15 6.02 -19.21
C VAL A 10 7.42 5.46 -17.82
N ALA A 11 6.53 5.72 -16.87
CA ALA A 11 6.57 5.16 -15.53
C ALA A 11 5.30 4.34 -15.28
N THR A 12 5.43 3.24 -14.55
CA THR A 12 4.30 2.39 -14.15
C THR A 12 3.85 2.79 -12.74
N ILE A 13 2.54 2.83 -12.51
CA ILE A 13 1.97 2.99 -11.16
C ILE A 13 2.11 1.65 -10.44
N ARG A 14 2.74 1.67 -9.26
CA ARG A 14 2.89 0.49 -8.39
C ARG A 14 1.59 0.20 -7.63
N HIS A 15 1.48 -0.99 -7.04
CA HIS A 15 0.29 -1.43 -6.29
C HIS A 15 -0.04 -0.57 -5.04
N ASP A 16 0.93 0.22 -4.56
CA ASP A 16 0.76 1.21 -3.49
C ASP A 16 0.27 2.58 -4.00
N HIS A 17 -0.12 2.65 -5.28
CA HIS A 17 -0.50 3.88 -5.98
C HIS A 17 0.63 4.93 -6.08
N THR A 18 1.89 4.52 -5.96
CA THR A 18 3.04 5.41 -6.18
C THR A 18 3.54 5.35 -7.63
N ILE A 19 4.08 6.48 -8.11
CA ILE A 19 4.73 6.59 -9.42
C ILE A 19 6.23 6.73 -9.17
N ALA A 20 7.00 5.73 -9.58
CA ALA A 20 8.46 5.82 -9.55
C ALA A 20 8.94 6.67 -10.73
N LEU A 21 9.39 7.89 -10.44
CA LEU A 21 9.92 8.81 -11.42
C LEU A 21 11.47 8.78 -11.39
N PRO A 22 12.15 8.92 -12.53
CA PRO A 22 13.61 9.05 -12.56
C PRO A 22 14.07 10.30 -11.80
N ASN A 23 15.19 10.20 -11.08
CA ASN A 23 15.74 11.30 -10.28
C ASN A 23 16.27 12.46 -11.14
N GLU A 24 16.57 12.20 -12.41
CA GLU A 24 17.14 13.16 -13.36
C GLU A 24 16.07 14.03 -14.04
N MET A 25 14.79 13.87 -13.68
CA MET A 25 13.70 14.56 -14.36
C MET A 25 13.63 16.05 -13.96
N PRO A 26 13.67 16.99 -14.92
CA PRO A 26 13.63 18.40 -14.62
C PRO A 26 12.23 18.84 -14.13
N VAL A 27 12.22 19.83 -13.23
CA VAL A 27 10.98 20.47 -12.77
C VAL A 27 10.26 21.11 -13.95
N GLY A 28 8.97 20.80 -14.11
CA GLY A 28 8.15 21.28 -15.24
C GLY A 28 8.07 20.31 -16.43
N ALA A 29 8.70 19.14 -16.35
CA ALA A 29 8.53 18.08 -17.33
C ALA A 29 7.07 17.57 -17.38
N LYS A 30 6.60 17.23 -18.58
CA LYS A 30 5.29 16.59 -18.78
C LYS A 30 5.46 15.08 -18.75
N VAL A 31 4.65 14.40 -17.94
CA VAL A 31 4.68 12.94 -17.81
C VAL A 31 3.36 12.37 -18.32
N MET A 32 3.44 11.31 -19.13
CA MET A 32 2.26 10.54 -19.54
C MET A 32 2.12 9.33 -18.61
N VAL A 33 1.01 9.28 -17.88
CA VAL A 33 0.69 8.18 -16.96
C VAL A 33 -0.28 7.24 -17.66
N ILE A 34 0.14 5.99 -17.87
CA ILE A 34 -0.72 4.93 -18.40
C ILE A 34 -1.18 4.10 -17.20
N VAL A 35 -2.49 4.10 -16.95
CA VAL A 35 -3.09 3.21 -15.95
C VAL A 35 -3.26 1.85 -16.61
N MET A 36 -2.40 0.90 -16.23
CA MET A 36 -2.58 -0.50 -16.59
C MET A 36 -3.73 -1.06 -15.74
N PRO A 37 -4.72 -1.76 -16.32
CA PRO A 37 -5.70 -2.48 -15.53
C PRO A 37 -4.96 -3.52 -14.69
N ASP A 38 -5.13 -3.46 -13.37
CA ASP A 38 -4.55 -4.45 -12.46
C ASP A 38 -5.24 -5.81 -12.71
N GLU A 39 -4.49 -6.79 -13.19
CA GLU A 39 -4.96 -8.18 -13.34
C GLU A 39 -5.06 -8.90 -11.98
N ALA A 40 -4.85 -8.22 -10.84
CA ALA A 40 -5.28 -8.73 -9.56
C ALA A 40 -6.79 -9.01 -9.64
N SER A 41 -7.14 -10.30 -9.82
CA SER A 41 -8.52 -10.68 -10.12
C SER A 41 -9.44 -10.06 -9.09
N GLU A 42 -10.49 -9.39 -9.56
CA GLU A 42 -11.44 -8.71 -8.68
C GLU A 42 -11.98 -9.70 -7.61
N ALA A 43 -12.03 -10.99 -7.96
CA ALA A 43 -12.34 -12.09 -7.05
C ALA A 43 -11.30 -12.24 -5.92
N ALA A 44 -9.99 -12.18 -6.21
CA ALA A 44 -8.94 -12.21 -5.19
C ALA A 44 -9.02 -11.01 -4.23
N ARG A 45 -9.31 -9.81 -4.75
CA ARG A 45 -9.53 -8.62 -3.90
C ARG A 45 -10.76 -8.78 -3.01
N LYS A 46 -11.89 -9.24 -3.57
CA LYS A 46 -13.12 -9.52 -2.82
C LYS A 46 -12.90 -10.61 -1.77
N ALA A 47 -12.13 -11.65 -2.07
CA ALA A 47 -11.81 -12.72 -1.13
C ALA A 47 -10.97 -12.22 0.06
N ARG A 48 -9.93 -11.42 -0.19
CA ARG A 48 -9.14 -10.79 0.89
C ARG A 48 -10.02 -9.91 1.78
N PHE A 49 -10.87 -9.07 1.17
CA PHE A 49 -11.77 -8.19 1.90
C PHE A 49 -12.78 -8.98 2.75
N ALA A 50 -13.41 -10.01 2.18
CA ALA A 50 -14.35 -10.86 2.90
C ALA A 50 -13.70 -11.55 4.10
N LYS A 51 -12.50 -12.11 3.92
CA LYS A 51 -11.74 -12.75 4.99
C LYS A 51 -11.42 -11.79 6.14
N THR A 52 -11.01 -10.55 5.83
CA THR A 52 -10.75 -9.52 6.85
C THR A 52 -12.02 -9.14 7.59
N MET A 53 -13.13 -8.93 6.88
CA MET A 53 -14.42 -8.59 7.52
C MET A 53 -14.94 -9.70 8.42
N GLU A 54 -14.74 -10.95 8.04
CA GLU A 54 -15.08 -12.11 8.87
C GLU A 54 -14.22 -12.12 10.15
N ALA A 55 -12.91 -11.92 10.04
CA ALA A 55 -12.03 -11.83 11.20
C ALA A 55 -12.43 -10.71 12.17
N ILE A 56 -12.81 -9.53 11.65
CA ILE A 56 -13.33 -8.42 12.47
C ILE A 56 -14.62 -8.83 13.17
N ARG A 57 -15.56 -9.44 12.45
CA ARG A 57 -16.85 -9.86 13.01
C ARG A 57 -16.67 -10.89 14.13
N VAL A 58 -15.77 -11.84 13.95
CA VAL A 58 -15.41 -12.83 14.99
C VAL A 58 -14.80 -12.11 16.19
N ALA A 59 -13.84 -11.21 15.98
CA ALA A 59 -13.20 -10.45 17.06
C ALA A 59 -14.21 -9.60 17.85
N MET A 60 -15.22 -9.02 17.20
CA MET A 60 -16.29 -8.26 17.88
C MET A 60 -17.17 -9.11 18.79
N GLN A 61 -17.27 -10.42 18.53
CA GLN A 61 -18.04 -11.35 19.36
C GLN A 61 -17.20 -11.97 20.49
N MET A 62 -15.88 -11.83 20.43
CA MET A 62 -15.01 -12.30 21.49
C MET A 62 -15.10 -11.35 22.69
N PRO A 63 -15.10 -11.88 23.92
CA PRO A 63 -14.97 -11.04 25.10
C PRO A 63 -13.64 -10.28 24.99
N LEU A 64 -13.72 -8.95 25.10
CA LEU A 64 -12.50 -8.13 25.19
C LEU A 64 -11.67 -8.67 26.36
N PRO A 65 -10.40 -9.01 26.13
CA PRO A 65 -9.56 -9.48 27.21
C PRO A 65 -9.46 -8.33 28.22
N LYS A 66 -9.65 -8.64 29.51
CA LYS A 66 -9.43 -7.68 30.59
C LYS A 66 -7.92 -7.51 30.78
N ILE A 67 -7.30 -6.81 29.84
CA ILE A 67 -5.91 -6.40 29.91
C ILE A 67 -5.83 -5.01 30.53
N THR A 68 -4.79 -4.80 31.31
CA THR A 68 -4.43 -3.49 31.84
C THR A 68 -3.82 -2.62 30.74
N ASP A 69 -3.88 -1.30 30.88
CA ASP A 69 -3.26 -0.37 29.92
C ASP A 69 -1.76 -0.64 29.73
N ALA A 70 -1.07 -1.11 30.77
CA ALA A 70 0.34 -1.49 30.72
C ALA A 70 0.58 -2.70 29.80
N GLU A 71 -0.30 -3.71 29.85
CA GLU A 71 -0.22 -4.89 29.00
C GLU A 71 -0.60 -4.56 27.55
N LEU A 72 -1.56 -3.65 27.35
CA LEU A 72 -1.91 -3.16 26.01
C LEU A 72 -0.73 -2.41 25.36
N ASN A 73 -0.06 -1.54 26.12
CA ASN A 73 1.12 -0.82 25.62
C ASN A 73 2.25 -1.79 25.23
N ALA A 74 2.52 -2.80 26.06
CA ALA A 74 3.52 -3.82 25.74
C ALA A 74 3.19 -4.61 24.46
N LEU A 75 1.90 -4.87 24.18
CA LEU A 75 1.46 -5.51 22.93
C LEU A 75 1.64 -4.60 21.72
N VAL A 76 1.35 -3.30 21.86
CA VAL A 76 1.54 -2.30 20.79
C VAL A 76 3.02 -2.14 20.45
N ASP A 77 3.88 -2.06 21.47
CA ASP A 77 5.33 -1.94 21.27
C ASP A 77 5.89 -3.17 20.55
N LYS A 78 5.50 -4.37 20.99
CA LYS A 78 5.86 -5.63 20.31
C LYS A 78 5.36 -5.70 18.87
N ALA A 79 4.16 -5.18 18.58
CA ALA A 79 3.63 -5.15 17.23
C ALA A 79 4.37 -4.17 16.31
N ARG A 80 4.88 -3.05 16.86
CA ARG A 80 5.71 -2.09 16.12
C ARG A 80 7.06 -2.69 15.75
N GLU A 81 7.72 -3.36 16.70
CA GLU A 81 9.00 -4.05 16.46
C GLU A 81 8.86 -5.12 15.35
N LEU A 82 7.79 -5.92 15.40
CA LEU A 82 7.51 -6.92 14.36
C LEU A 82 7.19 -6.30 12.98
N GLY A 83 6.57 -5.12 12.97
CA GLY A 83 6.29 -4.37 11.74
C GLY A 83 7.56 -3.81 11.08
N GLU A 84 8.55 -3.45 11.88
CA GLU A 84 9.86 -3.03 11.39
C GLU A 84 10.68 -4.22 10.84
N GLU A 85 10.61 -5.40 11.45
CA GLU A 85 11.30 -6.61 10.96
C GLU A 85 10.72 -7.16 9.64
N LEU A 86 9.42 -6.96 9.37
CA LEU A 86 8.77 -7.42 8.13
C LEU A 86 8.86 -6.40 6.97
N GLY A 87 9.37 -5.20 7.24
CA GLY A 87 9.49 -4.09 6.28
C GLY A 87 10.92 -3.80 5.80
N GLY A 88 11.89 -4.65 6.16
CA GLY A 88 13.31 -4.56 5.76
C GLY A 88 13.65 -5.31 4.47
#